data_AF-A0A3B4ZCE0-F1
#
_entry.id   AF-A0A3B4ZCE0-F1
#
_cell.length_a   1.000
_cell.length_b   1.000
_cell.length_c   1.000
_cell.angle_alpha   90.00
_cell.angle_beta   90.00
_cell.angle_gamma   90.00
#
_symmetry.space_group_name_H-M   'P 1'
#
loop_
_entity.id
_entity.type
_entity.pdbx_description
1 polymer ?
#
loop_
_entity_poly.entity_id
_entity_poly.type
_entity_poly.pdbx_seq_one_letter_code
_entity_poly.pdbx_strand_id
1 'polypeptide(L)' 'MKVTVTFGQTGVVVPCKEGWTVRDLIQQATQRYRKLLDFFPTPPSQPLTANSSSSPSCSSSQGC' A
#
# COMPACT_ATOMS: atom_id res chain seq x y z
N MET A 1 1.59 -9.24 -25.92
CA MET A 1 0.63 -9.48 -24.81
C MET A 1 0.74 -8.33 -23.80
N LYS A 2 -0.29 -8.03 -22.99
CA LYS A 2 -0.24 -6.99 -21.95
C LYS A 2 -0.92 -7.49 -20.67
N VAL A 3 -0.41 -7.06 -19.52
CA VAL A 3 -0.95 -7.39 -18.21
C VAL A 3 -1.20 -6.11 -17.41
N THR A 4 -2.15 -6.17 -16.48
CA THR A 4 -2.43 -5.09 -15.55
C THR A 4 -1.97 -5.50 -14.17
N VAL A 5 -1.08 -4.72 -13.57
CA VAL A 5 -0.62 -4.91 -12.19
C VAL A 5 -1.31 -3.86 -11.33
N THR A 6 -1.99 -4.29 -10.28
CA THR A 6 -2.71 -3.40 -9.36
C THR A 6 -1.87 -3.12 -8.11
N PHE A 7 -1.59 -1.85 -7.87
CA PHE A 7 -0.97 -1.34 -6.64
C PHE A 7 -2.04 -0.71 -5.77
N GLY A 8 -2.64 -1.49 -4.86
CA GLY A 8 -3.80 -1.05 -4.10
C GLY A 8 -4.96 -0.69 -5.04
N GLN A 9 -5.31 0.59 -5.11
CA GLN A 9 -6.36 1.11 -6.00
C GLN A 9 -5.85 1.59 -7.36
N THR A 10 -4.54 1.64 -7.59
CA THR A 10 -3.96 2.13 -8.85
C THR A 10 -3.61 0.98 -9.78
N GLY A 11 -4.22 0.93 -10.97
CA GLY A 11 -3.90 -0.05 -12.01
C GLY A 11 -2.81 0.45 -12.95
N VAL A 12 -1.72 -0.31 -13.09
CA VAL A 12 -0.62 -0.02 -14.02
C VAL A 12 -0.57 -1.08 -15.11
N VAL A 13 -0.72 -0.64 -16.35
CA VAL A 13 -0.65 -1.53 -17.52
C VAL A 13 0.80 -1.67 -17.98
N VAL A 14 1.28 -2.91 -18.05
CA VAL A 14 2.63 -3.25 -18.50
C VAL A 14 2.56 -4.17 -19.72
N PRO A 15 3.25 -3.83 -20.83
CA PRO A 15 3.38 -4.74 -21.95
C PRO A 15 4.27 -5.92 -21.58
N CYS A 16 3.87 -7.14 -21.95
CA CYS A 16 4.71 -8.31 -21.81
C CYS A 16 5.65 -8.41 -22.99
N LYS A 17 6.93 -8.64 -22.71
CA LYS A 17 7.95 -8.97 -23.70
C LYS A 17 8.40 -10.42 -23.50
N GLU A 18 8.82 -11.06 -24.58
CA GLU A 18 9.32 -12.44 -24.53
C GLU A 18 10.58 -12.52 -23.64
N GLY A 19 10.67 -13.58 -22.82
CA GLY A 19 11.75 -13.74 -21.84
C GLY A 19 11.61 -12.94 -20.55
N TRP A 20 10.52 -12.17 -20.37
CA TRP A 20 10.28 -11.47 -19.11
C TRP A 20 9.68 -12.40 -18.07
N THR A 21 10.27 -12.38 -16.87
CA THR A 21 9.74 -13.09 -15.71
C THR A 21 8.71 -12.24 -14.98
N VAL A 22 7.98 -12.86 -14.05
CA VAL A 22 7.07 -12.13 -13.15
C VAL A 22 7.81 -11.02 -12.40
N ARG A 23 9.08 -11.24 -12.04
CA ARG A 23 9.91 -10.24 -11.38
C ARG A 23 10.15 -9.02 -12.27
N ASP A 24 10.44 -9.21 -13.55
CA ASP A 24 10.62 -8.12 -14.52
C ASP A 24 9.33 -7.33 -14.69
N LEU A 25 8.18 -8.01 -14.75
CA LEU A 25 6.87 -7.36 -14.83
C LEU A 25 6.60 -6.48 -13.60
N ILE A 26 6.91 -6.98 -12.40
CA ILE A 26 6.77 -6.22 -11.15
C ILE A 26 7.71 -5.01 -11.15
N GLN A 27 8.97 -5.16 -11.59
CA GLN A 27 9.91 -4.05 -11.66
C GLN A 27 9.46 -2.95 -12.63
N GLN A 28 8.99 -3.33 -13.82
CA GLN A 28 8.45 -2.40 -14.81
C GLN A 28 7.19 -1.70 -14.30
N ALA A 29 6.28 -2.46 -13.68
CA ALA A 29 5.07 -1.93 -13.06
C ALA A 29 5.41 -0.93 -11.95
N THR A 30 6.38 -1.26 -11.09
CA THR A 30 6.82 -0.42 -9.97
C THR A 30 7.46 0.88 -10.47
N GLN A 31 8.29 0.81 -11.51
CA GLN A 31 8.91 2.00 -12.10
C GLN A 31 7.87 2.95 -12.67
N ARG A 32 6.82 2.42 -13.31
CA ARG A 32 5.70 3.25 -13.80
C ARG A 32 4.84 3.79 -12.69
N TYR A 33 4.56 2.98 -11.66
CA TYR A 33 3.82 3.41 -10.49
C TYR A 33 4.50 4.59 -9.78
N ARG A 34 5.82 4.54 -9.58
CA ARG A 34 6.58 5.65 -8.97
C ARG A 34 6.51 6.94 -9.78
N LYS A 35 6.57 6.87 -11.11
CA LYS A 35 6.40 8.05 -11.99
C LYS A 35 5.00 8.65 -11.86
N LEU A 36 3.98 7.81 -11.66
CA LEU A 36 2.61 8.28 -11.42
C LEU A 36 2.49 8.97 -10.06
N LEU A 37 3.15 8.44 -9.02
CA LEU A 37 3.16 9.04 -7.68
C LEU A 37 3.96 10.35 -7.60
N ASP A 38 4.99 10.51 -8.42
CA ASP A 38 5.73 11.78 -8.51
C ASP A 38 4.82 12.90 -9.06
N PHE A 39 4.02 12.57 -10.08
CA PHE A 39 3.07 13.51 -10.68
C PHE A 39 1.82 13.75 -9.81
N PHE A 40 1.32 12.70 -9.16
CA PHE A 40 0.27 12.79 -8.16
C PHE A 40 0.88 12.46 -6.81
N PRO A 41 1.41 13.45 -6.06
CA PRO A 41 1.83 13.22 -4.69
C PRO A 41 0.57 12.89 -3.88
N THR A 42 0.18 11.62 -3.87
CA THR A 42 -0.80 11.13 -2.92
C THR A 42 -0.17 11.36 -1.55
N PRO A 43 -0.83 12.08 -0.63
CA PRO A 43 -0.29 12.24 0.71
C PRO A 43 -0.02 10.85 1.27
N PRO A 44 1.11 10.63 1.95
CA PRO A 44 1.46 9.32 2.47
C PRO A 44 0.29 8.84 3.33
N SER A 45 -0.35 7.74 2.91
CA SER A 45 -1.29 7.02 3.75
C SER A 45 -0.53 6.68 5.02
N GLN A 46 -0.82 7.43 6.08
CA GLN A 46 -0.17 7.27 7.37
C GLN A 46 -0.24 5.78 7.73
N PRO A 47 0.87 5.16 8.15
CA PRO A 47 0.75 3.87 8.81
C PRO A 47 -0.21 4.11 9.98
N LEU A 48 -1.32 3.39 10.00
CA LEU A 48 -2.23 3.35 11.14
C LEU A 48 -1.36 3.01 12.35
N THR A 49 -0.98 4.04 13.11
CA THR A 49 -0.24 3.86 14.34
C THR A 49 -1.11 2.97 15.19
N ALA A 50 -0.57 1.79 15.45
CA ALA A 50 -1.16 0.75 16.25
C ALA A 50 -1.85 1.38 17.46
N ASN A 51 -3.10 1.00 17.65
CA ASN A 51 -3.91 1.18 18.84
C ASN A 51 -3.07 1.02 20.11
N SER A 52 -2.58 2.13 20.66
CA SER A 52 -2.07 2.20 22.02
C SER A 52 -3.26 2.14 22.96
N SER A 53 -3.65 0.91 23.28
CA SER A 53 -4.09 0.47 24.60
C SER A 53 -4.23 1.61 25.61
N SER A 54 -5.41 2.24 25.62
CA SER A 54 -5.87 3.05 26.75
C SER A 54 -7.00 2.26 27.39
N SER A 55 -6.62 1.31 28.23
CA SER A 55 -7.54 0.62 29.14
C SER A 55 -8.33 1.68 29.92
N PRO A 56 -9.68 1.67 29.92
CA PRO A 56 -10.41 2.42 30.92
C PRO A 56 -10.25 1.67 32.24
N SER A 57 -9.37 2.15 33.13
CA SER A 57 -9.39 1.73 34.53
C SER A 57 -10.66 2.26 35.17
N CYS A 58 -11.75 1.49 35.03
CA CYS A 58 -12.92 1.60 35.87
C CYS A 58 -12.55 1.12 37.28
N SER A 59 -12.30 2.06 38.19
CA SER A 59 -12.30 1.77 39.62
C SER A 59 -13.63 2.25 40.19
N SER A 60 -14.66 1.43 40.01
CA SER A 60 -15.88 1.52 40.79
C SER A 60 -15.92 0.32 41.76
N SER A 61 -16.24 0.62 43.03
CA SER A 61 -16.52 -0.29 44.16
C SER A 61 -15.27 -0.92 44.81
N GLN A 62 -15.04 -0.89 46.13
CA GLN A 62 -15.94 -1.01 47.29
C GLN A 62 -15.31 -0.46 48.60
N GLY A 63 -16.13 0.07 49.51
CA GLY A 63 -16.05 -0.19 50.97
C GLY A 63 -15.20 0.71 51.88
N CYS A 64 -15.83 1.70 52.50
CA CYS A 64 -15.85 2.02 53.95
C CYS A 64 -16.65 3.30 54.19
#